data_AF-A0A2T5JJP9-F1
#
_entry.id   AF-A0A2T5JJP9-F1
#
_cell.length_a   1.000
_cell.length_b   1.000
_cell.length_c   1.000
_cell.angle_alpha   90.00
_cell.angle_beta   90.00
_cell.angle_gamma   90.00
#
_symmetry.space_group_name_H-M   'P 1'
#
loop_
_entity.id
_entity.type
_entity.pdbx_description
1 polymer ?
#
loop_
_entity_poly.entity_id
_entity_poly.type
_entity_poly.pdbx_seq_one_letter_code
_entity_poly.pdbx_strand_id
1 'polypeptide(L)'
;MASIPKKVIERLIAGIKRYQPILAAAKARDVGEADTVTIIKDMLADVFGYDKYLEVTSEFSIRGTYCDLGIKLEGALQILIEVKAIGLDLKDQHVKQAIDYAANQGVDWVLLTNGMCWRVYRLVFAKPIDQELVVDIDFSVMNPRSDNDIEVLYLWCKEGWQRSVLGEYHTQKQALSRFFIGAMLQTDPVLEIIRRELRRVSPDVRIDIDQIKGVLSNEVIKREVMEGDKADDARKKISRAAAKAIRAANQRVTVKEPEPVQESME
;
A
#
# COMPACT_ATOMS: atom_id res chain seq x y z
N MET A 1 -6.85 10.13 -6.07
CA MET A 1 -5.40 10.02 -5.86
C MET A 1 -4.82 11.41 -5.73
N ALA A 2 -3.64 11.55 -5.11
CA ALA A 2 -2.97 12.84 -4.99
C ALA A 2 -2.66 13.42 -6.38
N SER A 3 -2.90 14.72 -6.59
CA SER A 3 -2.53 15.39 -7.84
C SER A 3 -1.01 15.36 -8.02
N ILE A 4 -0.54 14.78 -9.13
CA ILE A 4 0.88 14.64 -9.43
C ILE A 4 1.40 15.98 -9.98
N PRO A 5 2.47 16.56 -9.41
CA PRO A 5 3.05 17.78 -9.94
C PRO A 5 3.52 17.62 -11.39
N LYS A 6 3.24 18.60 -12.25
CA LYS A 6 3.61 18.56 -13.69
C LYS A 6 5.08 18.22 -13.93
N LYS A 7 5.99 18.79 -13.14
CA LYS A 7 7.43 18.50 -13.22
C LYS A 7 7.77 17.02 -12.98
N VAL A 8 7.03 16.36 -12.09
CA VAL A 8 7.20 14.92 -11.80
C VAL A 8 6.69 14.08 -12.96
N ILE A 9 5.53 14.44 -13.54
CA ILE A 9 5.01 13.78 -14.74
C ILE A 9 6.04 13.86 -15.87
N GLU A 10 6.57 15.05 -16.16
CA GLU A 10 7.58 15.26 -17.20
C GLU A 10 8.85 14.42 -16.94
N ARG A 11 9.31 14.36 -15.68
CA ARG A 11 10.46 13.52 -15.27
C ARG A 11 10.19 12.04 -15.50
N LEU A 12 9.03 11.53 -15.07
CA LEU A 12 8.65 10.13 -15.24
C LEU A 12 8.57 9.73 -16.71
N ILE A 13 7.95 10.58 -17.54
CA ILE A 13 7.86 10.37 -18.99
C ILE A 13 9.26 10.29 -19.63
N ALA A 14 10.15 11.22 -19.27
CA ALA A 14 11.53 11.21 -19.76
C ALA A 14 12.30 9.97 -19.25
N GLY A 15 12.09 9.60 -17.99
CA GLY A 15 12.67 8.43 -17.33
C GLY A 15 12.32 7.13 -18.04
N ILE A 16 11.03 6.89 -18.30
CA ILE A 16 10.57 5.69 -19.03
C ILE A 16 11.27 5.59 -20.39
N LYS A 17 11.21 6.67 -21.18
CA LYS A 17 11.79 6.71 -22.53
C LYS A 17 13.30 6.48 -22.55
N ARG A 18 14.00 6.97 -21.52
CA ARG A 18 15.47 6.84 -21.40
C ARG A 18 15.88 5.46 -20.91
N TYR A 19 15.24 4.94 -19.87
CA TYR A 19 15.72 3.75 -19.18
C TYR A 19 15.21 2.43 -19.77
N GLN A 20 14.04 2.39 -20.42
CA GLN A 20 13.59 1.17 -21.11
C GLN A 20 14.64 0.61 -22.11
N PRO A 21 15.20 1.41 -23.05
CA PRO A 21 16.21 0.88 -23.97
C PRO A 21 17.53 0.53 -23.27
N ILE A 22 17.91 1.25 -22.21
CA ILE A 22 19.12 0.95 -21.42
C ILE A 22 18.98 -0.42 -20.74
N LEU A 23 17.84 -0.65 -20.09
CA LEU A 23 17.55 -1.91 -19.42
C LEU A 23 17.44 -3.07 -20.42
N ALA A 24 16.80 -2.86 -21.58
CA ALA A 24 16.73 -3.86 -22.63
C ALA A 24 18.12 -4.25 -23.15
N ALA A 25 19.00 -3.27 -23.39
CA ALA A 25 20.37 -3.52 -23.82
C ALA A 25 21.21 -4.22 -22.75
N ALA A 26 21.06 -3.82 -21.48
CA ALA A 26 21.73 -4.45 -20.35
C ALA A 26 21.26 -5.91 -20.17
N LYS A 27 19.96 -6.18 -20.32
CA LYS A 27 19.38 -7.52 -20.30
C LYS A 27 19.89 -8.38 -21.46
N ALA A 28 19.98 -7.82 -22.67
CA ALA A 28 20.50 -8.53 -23.84
C ALA A 28 21.98 -8.94 -23.69
N ARG A 29 22.76 -8.20 -22.88
CA ARG A 29 24.15 -8.52 -22.55
C ARG A 29 24.30 -9.39 -21.30
N ASP A 30 23.20 -9.73 -20.63
CA ASP A 30 23.16 -10.49 -19.38
C ASP A 30 24.11 -9.93 -18.30
N VAL A 31 24.02 -8.61 -18.07
CA VAL A 31 24.92 -7.96 -17.09
C VAL A 31 24.65 -8.43 -15.66
N GLY A 32 25.71 -8.44 -14.85
CA GLY A 32 25.65 -8.90 -13.47
C GLY A 32 24.91 -7.95 -12.53
N GLU A 33 24.81 -8.35 -11.26
CA GLU A 33 24.15 -7.59 -10.20
C GLU A 33 24.78 -6.20 -9.99
N ALA A 34 26.12 -6.11 -9.94
CA ALA A 34 26.83 -4.84 -9.73
C ALA A 34 26.54 -3.79 -10.83
N ASP A 35 26.48 -4.22 -12.10
CA ASP A 35 26.10 -3.35 -13.21
C ASP A 35 24.62 -2.94 -13.12
N THR A 36 23.76 -3.88 -12.70
CA THR A 36 22.33 -3.63 -12.49
C THR A 36 22.11 -2.61 -11.37
N VAL A 37 22.85 -2.73 -10.24
CA VAL A 37 22.86 -1.76 -9.14
C VAL A 37 23.23 -0.37 -9.63
N THR A 38 24.21 -0.26 -10.53
CA THR A 38 24.64 1.03 -11.10
C THR A 38 23.51 1.68 -11.89
N ILE A 39 22.83 0.93 -12.76
CA ILE A 39 21.67 1.42 -13.51
C ILE A 39 20.54 1.85 -12.56
N ILE A 40 20.28 1.06 -11.52
CA ILE A 40 19.23 1.35 -10.54
C ILE A 40 19.53 2.62 -9.75
N LYS A 41 20.78 2.86 -9.33
CA LYS A 41 21.17 4.13 -8.68
C LYS A 41 20.85 5.33 -9.55
N ASP A 42 21.14 5.24 -10.85
CA ASP A 42 20.81 6.30 -11.79
C ASP A 42 19.28 6.45 -11.93
N MET A 43 18.51 5.36 -11.99
CA MET A 43 17.04 5.42 -12.02
C MET A 43 16.44 6.04 -10.75
N LEU A 44 16.96 5.72 -9.56
CA LEU A 44 16.54 6.32 -8.29
C LEU A 44 16.65 7.84 -8.33
N ALA A 45 17.70 8.37 -8.95
CA ALA A 45 17.88 9.80 -9.13
C ALA A 45 17.02 10.38 -10.27
N ASP A 46 17.20 9.85 -11.48
CA ASP A 46 16.68 10.47 -12.69
C ASP A 46 15.18 10.23 -12.88
N VAL A 47 14.64 9.11 -12.38
CA VAL A 47 13.22 8.76 -12.48
C VAL A 47 12.49 9.10 -11.19
N PHE A 48 12.99 8.61 -10.05
CA PHE A 48 12.29 8.70 -8.76
C PHE A 48 12.63 9.95 -7.95
N GLY A 49 13.64 10.73 -8.36
CA GLY A 49 13.94 12.04 -7.79
C GLY A 49 14.72 12.02 -6.46
N TYR A 50 15.35 10.88 -6.11
CA TYR A 50 16.22 10.79 -4.95
C TYR A 50 17.59 11.40 -5.21
N ASP A 51 18.18 12.05 -4.21
CA ASP A 51 19.55 12.53 -4.32
C ASP A 51 20.53 11.36 -4.18
N LYS A 52 21.28 11.05 -5.24
CA LYS A 52 22.20 9.92 -5.28
C LYS A 52 23.38 10.00 -4.31
N TYR A 53 23.71 11.20 -3.83
CA TYR A 53 24.84 11.43 -2.93
C TYR A 53 24.42 11.56 -1.47
N LEU A 54 23.22 12.12 -1.24
CA LEU A 54 22.72 12.40 0.11
C LEU A 54 21.71 11.36 0.60
N GLU A 55 20.88 10.83 -0.30
CA GLU A 55 19.70 10.02 0.06
C GLU A 55 19.88 8.55 -0.30
N VAL A 56 20.62 8.25 -1.38
CA VAL A 56 20.95 6.87 -1.76
C VAL A 56 22.25 6.45 -1.09
N THR A 57 22.21 5.41 -0.27
CA THR A 57 23.39 4.83 0.39
C THR A 57 23.62 3.43 -0.12
N SER A 58 24.88 3.10 -0.43
CA SER A 58 25.32 1.71 -0.59
C SER A 58 25.72 1.14 0.76
N GLU A 59 25.55 -0.17 0.91
CA GLU A 59 26.12 -0.97 2.00
C GLU A 59 25.70 -0.53 3.42
N PHE A 60 24.70 -1.23 3.97
CA PHE A 60 24.49 -1.25 5.41
C PHE A 60 24.82 -2.64 5.96
N SER A 61 26.03 -2.80 6.49
CA SER A 61 26.45 -4.04 7.14
C SER A 61 26.11 -3.99 8.62
N ILE A 62 25.18 -4.81 9.09
CA ILE A 62 25.03 -5.10 10.53
C ILE A 62 24.75 -6.60 10.68
N ARG A 63 25.66 -7.31 11.39
CA ARG A 63 25.58 -8.76 11.66
C ARG A 63 25.59 -9.67 10.42
N GLY A 64 26.29 -9.26 9.35
CA GLY A 64 26.61 -10.13 8.20
C GLY A 64 25.51 -10.32 7.16
N THR A 65 24.40 -9.57 7.25
CA THR A 65 23.38 -9.48 6.20
C THR A 65 23.49 -8.11 5.53
N TYR A 66 23.43 -8.06 4.20
CA TYR A 66 23.63 -6.87 3.39
C TYR A 66 22.39 -6.66 2.51
N CYS A 67 21.93 -5.42 2.41
CA CYS A 67 21.09 -4.98 1.28
C CYS A 67 21.94 -4.09 0.38
N ASP A 68 21.70 -4.14 -0.92
CA ASP A 68 22.51 -3.43 -1.90
C ASP A 68 22.43 -1.91 -1.73
N LEU A 69 21.22 -1.39 -1.53
CA LEU A 69 20.97 0.03 -1.37
C LEU A 69 19.99 0.33 -0.24
N GLY A 70 20.07 1.54 0.30
CA GLY A 70 19.07 2.11 1.19
C GLY A 70 18.72 3.53 0.75
N ILE A 71 17.49 3.94 1.07
CA ILE A 71 17.07 5.34 0.96
C ILE A 71 17.01 5.94 2.36
N LYS A 72 17.78 7.00 2.57
CA LYS A 72 17.72 7.85 3.76
C LYS A 72 17.05 9.15 3.41
N LEU A 73 16.01 9.51 4.14
CA LEU A 73 15.38 10.82 4.05
C LEU A 73 15.49 11.48 5.42
N GLU A 74 15.90 12.76 5.42
CA GLU A 74 16.11 13.52 6.66
C GLU A 74 17.05 12.83 7.66
N GLY A 75 18.03 12.07 7.14
CA GLY A 75 19.02 11.33 7.94
C GLY A 75 18.53 9.98 8.49
N ALA A 76 17.25 9.64 8.34
CA ALA A 76 16.68 8.37 8.77
C ALA A 76 16.55 7.38 7.60
N LEU A 77 16.89 6.12 7.83
CA LEU A 77 16.67 5.04 6.87
C LEU A 77 15.15 4.79 6.73
N GLN A 78 14.64 4.93 5.51
CA GLN A 78 13.21 4.82 5.21
C GLN A 78 12.88 3.57 4.40
N ILE A 79 13.81 3.12 3.56
CA ILE A 79 13.62 2.02 2.61
C ILE A 79 14.91 1.24 2.49
N LEU A 80 14.76 -0.08 2.38
CA LEU A 80 15.83 -0.97 1.95
C LEU A 80 15.54 -1.53 0.57
N ILE A 81 16.59 -1.62 -0.25
CA ILE A 81 16.48 -2.06 -1.64
C ILE A 81 17.42 -3.25 -1.84
N GLU A 82 16.81 -4.37 -2.20
CA GLU A 82 17.47 -5.57 -2.66
C GLU A 82 17.50 -5.55 -4.20
N VAL A 83 18.70 -5.64 -4.76
CA VAL A 83 18.92 -5.70 -6.20
C VAL A 83 19.28 -7.13 -6.60
N LYS A 84 18.89 -7.49 -7.82
CA LYS A 84 19.29 -8.75 -8.47
C LYS A 84 19.81 -8.47 -9.87
N ALA A 85 20.55 -9.42 -10.42
CA ALA A 85 20.98 -9.39 -11.82
C ALA A 85 19.78 -9.19 -12.77
N ILE A 86 19.97 -8.39 -13.83
CA ILE A 86 18.90 -7.95 -14.72
C ILE A 86 18.14 -9.09 -15.42
N GLY A 87 18.80 -10.22 -15.66
CA GLY A 87 18.22 -11.42 -16.26
C GLY A 87 17.47 -12.33 -15.29
N LEU A 88 17.58 -12.10 -13.97
CA LEU A 88 17.01 -12.98 -12.95
C LEU A 88 15.52 -12.68 -12.72
N ASP A 89 14.69 -13.71 -12.79
CA ASP A 89 13.28 -13.61 -12.37
C ASP A 89 13.16 -13.41 -10.86
N LEU A 90 12.41 -12.38 -10.46
CA LEU A 90 12.20 -12.04 -9.06
C LEU A 90 11.22 -13.04 -8.40
N LYS A 91 11.64 -13.65 -7.29
CA LYS A 91 10.85 -14.57 -6.47
C LYS A 91 10.79 -14.06 -5.04
N ASP A 92 9.75 -14.43 -4.30
CA ASP A 92 9.54 -13.96 -2.91
C ASP A 92 10.70 -14.34 -1.97
N GLN A 93 11.39 -15.44 -2.24
CA GLN A 93 12.58 -15.83 -1.46
C GLN A 93 13.72 -14.80 -1.57
N HIS A 94 13.79 -14.03 -2.65
CA HIS A 94 14.87 -13.06 -2.86
C HIS A 94 14.73 -11.84 -1.94
N VAL A 95 13.52 -11.51 -1.47
CA VAL A 95 13.31 -10.36 -0.58
C VAL A 95 13.54 -10.70 0.90
N LYS A 96 13.71 -11.99 1.24
CA LYS A 96 13.81 -12.47 2.62
C LYS A 96 14.90 -11.76 3.44
N GLN A 97 16.10 -11.63 2.88
CA GLN A 97 17.22 -10.99 3.56
C GLN A 97 16.93 -9.52 3.88
N ALA A 98 16.33 -8.80 2.94
CA ALA A 98 15.98 -7.40 3.11
C ALA A 98 14.84 -7.18 4.13
N ILE A 99 13.87 -8.10 4.22
CA ILE A 99 12.81 -8.06 5.26
C ILE A 99 13.39 -8.30 6.64
N ASP A 100 14.24 -9.32 6.79
CA ASP A 100 14.86 -9.64 8.08
C ASP A 100 15.67 -8.43 8.57
N TYR A 101 16.36 -7.73 7.66
CA TYR A 101 17.07 -6.51 8.00
C TYR A 101 16.13 -5.33 8.33
N ALA A 102 15.13 -5.08 7.48
CA ALA A 102 14.15 -4.01 7.68
C ALA A 102 13.41 -4.14 9.02
N ALA A 103 13.03 -5.36 9.39
CA ALA A 103 12.36 -5.62 10.65
C ALA A 103 13.26 -5.31 11.87
N ASN A 104 14.56 -5.62 11.79
CA ASN A 104 15.52 -5.30 12.84
C ASN A 104 15.79 -3.80 12.98
N GLN A 105 15.64 -3.03 11.90
CA GLN A 105 15.85 -1.57 11.88
C GLN A 105 14.56 -0.76 12.08
N GLY A 106 13.40 -1.43 12.19
CA GLY A 106 12.10 -0.75 12.27
C GLY A 106 11.73 -0.02 10.98
N VAL A 107 12.21 -0.51 9.83
CA VAL A 107 11.91 0.04 8.51
C VAL A 107 10.67 -0.65 7.96
N ASP A 108 9.66 0.15 7.60
CA ASP A 108 8.36 -0.36 7.14
C ASP A 108 8.37 -0.90 5.71
N TRP A 109 9.36 -0.55 4.88
CA TRP A 109 9.31 -0.75 3.43
C TRP A 109 10.58 -1.35 2.86
N VAL A 110 10.38 -2.34 1.98
CA VAL A 110 11.44 -3.02 1.25
C VAL A 110 11.10 -3.01 -0.24
N LEU A 111 12.09 -2.76 -1.08
CA LEU A 111 12.01 -2.85 -2.53
C LEU A 111 12.90 -3.99 -3.02
N LEU A 112 12.35 -4.88 -3.84
CA LEU A 112 13.10 -5.88 -4.60
C LEU A 112 13.05 -5.50 -6.08
N THR A 113 14.20 -5.43 -6.74
CA THR A 113 14.25 -5.04 -8.17
C THR A 113 15.42 -5.68 -8.92
N ASN A 114 15.23 -5.87 -10.23
CA ASN A 114 16.31 -6.16 -11.19
C ASN A 114 16.38 -5.09 -12.29
N GLY A 115 15.80 -3.91 -12.03
CA GLY A 115 15.65 -2.81 -12.98
C GLY A 115 14.45 -2.96 -13.93
N MET A 116 14.13 -4.18 -14.37
CA MET A 116 12.95 -4.47 -15.19
C MET A 116 11.69 -4.54 -14.32
N CYS A 117 11.72 -5.31 -13.25
CA CYS A 117 10.61 -5.48 -12.32
C CYS A 117 10.91 -4.77 -11.00
N TRP A 118 9.93 -4.07 -10.45
CA TRP A 118 10.03 -3.32 -9.18
C TRP A 118 8.91 -3.77 -8.25
N ARG A 119 9.27 -4.46 -7.16
CA ARG A 119 8.34 -4.98 -6.17
C ARG A 119 8.52 -4.30 -4.82
N VAL A 120 7.50 -3.57 -4.39
CA VAL A 120 7.50 -2.86 -3.10
C VAL A 120 6.68 -3.65 -2.08
N TYR A 121 7.32 -4.00 -0.99
CA TYR A 121 6.74 -4.72 0.14
C TYR A 121 6.60 -3.80 1.35
N ARG A 122 5.47 -3.92 2.05
CA ARG A 122 5.28 -3.34 3.38
C ARG A 122 5.45 -4.42 4.42
N LEU A 123 6.27 -4.16 5.44
CA LEU A 123 6.41 -5.03 6.59
C LEU A 123 5.21 -4.92 7.52
N VAL A 124 4.82 -6.07 8.07
CA VAL A 124 3.83 -6.20 9.11
C VAL A 124 4.55 -6.76 10.34
N PHE A 125 4.75 -5.89 11.34
CA PHE A 125 5.42 -6.22 12.59
C PHE A 125 4.52 -7.07 13.51
N ALA A 126 4.28 -8.31 13.07
CA ALA A 126 3.60 -9.36 13.81
C ALA A 126 4.62 -10.37 14.36
N LYS A 127 4.12 -11.43 15.01
CA LYS A 127 4.93 -12.56 15.47
C LYS A 127 4.36 -13.84 14.83
N PRO A 128 4.98 -14.41 13.77
CA PRO A 128 6.21 -13.96 13.09
C PRO A 128 6.03 -12.66 12.27
N ILE A 129 7.14 -12.05 11.85
CA ILE A 129 7.13 -10.93 10.91
C ILE A 129 6.46 -11.39 9.62
N ASP A 130 5.54 -10.58 9.11
CA ASP A 130 4.84 -10.83 7.85
C ASP A 130 5.09 -9.66 6.88
N GLN A 131 4.73 -9.85 5.61
CA GLN A 131 4.91 -8.85 4.57
C GLN A 131 3.78 -8.85 3.55
N GLU A 132 3.55 -7.68 2.95
CA GLU A 132 2.55 -7.51 1.91
C GLU A 132 3.17 -6.88 0.66
N LEU A 133 3.01 -7.53 -0.50
CA LEU A 133 3.33 -6.93 -1.80
C LEU A 133 2.32 -5.82 -2.13
N VAL A 134 2.77 -4.58 -2.04
CA VAL A 134 1.93 -3.40 -2.25
C VAL A 134 1.94 -2.97 -3.71
N VAL A 135 3.11 -2.98 -4.35
CA VAL A 135 3.30 -2.56 -5.74
C VAL A 135 4.16 -3.60 -6.46
N ASP A 136 3.77 -3.98 -7.68
CA ASP A 136 4.54 -4.83 -8.58
C ASP A 136 4.45 -4.21 -9.99
N ILE A 137 5.57 -3.69 -10.47
CA ILE A 137 5.67 -2.96 -11.74
C ILE A 137 6.63 -3.69 -12.66
N ASP A 138 6.20 -3.93 -13.89
CA ASP A 138 7.10 -4.24 -15.00
C ASP A 138 7.42 -2.94 -15.74
N PHE A 139 8.58 -2.36 -15.44
CA PHE A 139 9.06 -1.10 -16.02
C PHE A 139 9.26 -1.22 -17.54
N SER A 140 9.51 -2.42 -18.06
CA SER A 140 9.84 -2.65 -19.46
C SER A 140 8.66 -2.48 -20.41
N VAL A 141 7.43 -2.56 -19.88
CA VAL A 141 6.19 -2.41 -20.65
C VAL A 141 5.42 -1.13 -20.31
N MET A 142 5.94 -0.28 -19.44
CA MET A 142 5.30 0.98 -19.05
C MET A 142 5.12 1.90 -20.25
N ASN A 143 3.93 2.50 -20.35
CA ASN A 143 3.57 3.45 -21.38
C ASN A 143 3.68 4.88 -20.84
N PRO A 144 4.59 5.72 -21.38
CA PRO A 144 4.75 7.10 -20.94
C PRO A 144 3.55 8.01 -21.25
N ARG A 145 2.51 7.51 -21.92
CA ARG A 145 1.24 8.22 -22.16
C ARG A 145 0.09 7.68 -21.31
N SER A 146 0.32 6.65 -20.50
CA SER A 146 -0.68 6.06 -19.60
C SER A 146 -0.66 6.82 -18.28
N ASP A 147 -1.74 7.52 -17.96
CA ASP A 147 -1.88 8.21 -16.66
C ASP A 147 -1.76 7.22 -15.50
N ASN A 148 -2.31 6.01 -15.64
CA ASN A 148 -2.20 4.95 -14.65
C ASN A 148 -0.74 4.53 -14.40
N ASP A 149 0.06 4.39 -15.45
CA ASP A 149 1.46 3.96 -15.32
C ASP A 149 2.28 5.06 -14.63
N ILE A 150 1.98 6.33 -14.93
CA ILE A 150 2.57 7.49 -14.25
C ILE A 150 2.15 7.54 -12.79
N GLU A 151 0.87 7.31 -12.47
CA GLU A 151 0.35 7.25 -11.11
C GLU A 151 1.03 6.18 -10.27
N VAL A 152 1.20 4.98 -10.84
CA VAL A 152 1.85 3.86 -10.16
C VAL A 152 3.34 4.14 -9.90
N LEU A 153 4.06 4.73 -10.85
CA LEU A 153 5.46 5.15 -10.64
C LEU A 153 5.58 6.29 -9.61
N TYR A 154 4.60 7.18 -9.57
CA TYR A 154 4.59 8.30 -8.62
C TYR A 154 4.52 7.84 -7.17
N LEU A 155 3.90 6.69 -6.89
CA LEU A 155 3.87 6.09 -5.55
C LEU A 155 5.27 5.93 -4.95
N TRP A 156 6.28 5.74 -5.80
CA TRP A 156 7.67 5.53 -5.41
C TRP A 156 8.60 6.72 -5.66
N CYS A 157 8.08 7.84 -6.17
CA CYS A 157 8.86 9.06 -6.24
C CYS A 157 9.08 9.63 -4.84
N LYS A 158 10.22 10.31 -4.62
CA LYS A 158 10.51 11.03 -3.38
C LYS A 158 9.35 11.94 -2.95
N GLU A 159 8.77 12.68 -3.88
CA GLU A 159 7.65 13.59 -3.62
C GLU A 159 6.36 12.84 -3.20
N GLY A 160 6.15 11.64 -3.76
CA GLY A 160 5.06 10.75 -3.37
C GLY A 160 5.28 10.20 -1.96
N TRP A 161 6.51 9.76 -1.66
CA TRP A 161 6.89 9.27 -0.34
C TRP A 161 6.75 10.34 0.75
N GLN A 162 7.30 11.53 0.55
CA GLN A 162 7.24 12.64 1.52
C GLN A 162 5.80 13.05 1.85
N ARG A 163 4.87 12.85 0.92
CA ARG A 163 3.43 13.09 1.10
C ARG A 163 2.68 11.86 1.62
N SER A 164 3.39 10.80 2.00
CA SER A 164 2.81 9.52 2.45
C SER A 164 1.87 8.85 1.42
N VAL A 165 2.04 9.16 0.12
CA VAL A 165 1.17 8.65 -0.95
C VAL A 165 1.22 7.12 -1.03
N LEU A 166 2.37 6.49 -0.78
CA LEU A 166 2.47 5.04 -0.75
C LEU A 166 1.68 4.41 0.41
N GLY A 167 1.69 5.05 1.58
CA GLY A 167 0.90 4.62 2.74
C GLY A 167 -0.60 4.83 2.55
N GLU A 168 -0.98 5.96 1.93
CA GLU A 168 -2.37 6.23 1.55
C GLU A 168 -2.86 5.24 0.48
N TYR A 169 -2.05 4.96 -0.53
CA TYR A 169 -2.34 3.97 -1.56
C TYR A 169 -2.50 2.57 -0.96
N HIS A 170 -1.61 2.17 -0.04
CA HIS A 170 -1.75 0.91 0.69
C HIS A 170 -3.05 0.86 1.49
N THR A 171 -3.39 1.94 2.19
CA THR A 171 -4.65 2.05 2.95
C THR A 171 -5.86 1.93 2.04
N GLN A 172 -5.84 2.60 0.89
CA GLN A 172 -6.88 2.53 -0.13
C GLN A 172 -7.00 1.12 -0.70
N LYS A 173 -5.89 0.49 -1.09
CA LYS A 173 -5.83 -0.89 -1.61
C LYS A 173 -6.39 -1.88 -0.60
N GLN A 174 -6.07 -1.70 0.68
CA GLN A 174 -6.61 -2.53 1.76
C GLN A 174 -8.12 -2.31 1.95
N ALA A 175 -8.58 -1.06 1.95
CA ALA A 175 -10.00 -0.72 2.08
C ALA A 175 -10.84 -1.26 0.90
N LEU A 176 -10.25 -1.31 -0.30
CA LEU A 176 -10.87 -1.88 -1.50
C LEU A 176 -10.63 -3.38 -1.68
N SER A 177 -9.92 -4.03 -0.75
CA SER A 177 -9.68 -5.46 -0.85
C SER A 177 -11.00 -6.24 -0.76
N ARG A 178 -11.07 -7.36 -1.49
CA ARG A 178 -12.26 -8.24 -1.49
C ARG A 178 -12.71 -8.60 -0.08
N PHE A 179 -11.77 -8.83 0.83
CA PHE A 179 -12.03 -9.16 2.24
C PHE A 179 -12.67 -8.01 2.99
N PHE A 180 -12.19 -6.78 2.78
CA PHE A 180 -12.71 -5.59 3.46
C PHE A 180 -14.10 -5.21 2.93
N ILE A 181 -14.30 -5.23 1.61
CA ILE A 181 -15.61 -5.00 0.99
C ILE A 181 -16.59 -6.10 1.40
N GLY A 182 -16.18 -7.37 1.35
CA GLY A 182 -17.01 -8.51 1.74
C GLY A 182 -17.42 -8.47 3.22
N ALA A 183 -16.51 -8.08 4.12
CA ALA A 183 -16.82 -7.89 5.53
C ALA A 183 -17.72 -6.66 5.75
N MET A 184 -17.53 -5.56 5.00
CA MET A 184 -18.34 -4.34 5.09
C MET A 184 -19.80 -4.59 4.67
N LEU A 185 -20.02 -5.34 3.58
CA LEU A 185 -21.34 -5.71 3.09
C LEU A 185 -22.18 -6.49 4.11
N GLN A 186 -21.53 -7.18 5.05
CA GLN A 186 -22.17 -7.99 6.09
C GLN A 186 -22.42 -7.23 7.40
N THR A 187 -22.18 -5.92 7.43
CA THR A 187 -22.42 -5.07 8.62
C THR A 187 -23.87 -4.58 8.67
N ASP A 188 -24.44 -4.48 9.88
CA ASP A 188 -25.83 -4.05 10.08
C ASP A 188 -26.17 -2.72 9.38
N PRO A 189 -25.33 -1.66 9.40
CA PRO A 189 -25.63 -0.42 8.69
C PRO A 189 -25.80 -0.62 7.18
N VAL A 190 -25.01 -1.49 6.55
CA VAL A 190 -25.10 -1.77 5.11
C VAL A 190 -26.29 -2.67 4.81
N LEU A 191 -26.51 -3.69 5.63
CA LEU A 191 -27.68 -4.57 5.50
C LEU A 191 -29.00 -3.79 5.65
N GLU A 192 -29.03 -2.79 6.52
CA GLU A 192 -30.17 -1.89 6.67
C GLU A 192 -30.43 -1.04 5.42
N ILE A 193 -29.37 -0.53 4.79
CA ILE A 193 -29.48 0.21 3.52
C ILE A 193 -30.03 -0.73 2.44
N ILE A 194 -29.48 -1.94 2.30
CA ILE A 194 -29.97 -2.93 1.33
C ILE A 194 -31.45 -3.22 1.58
N ARG A 195 -31.84 -3.46 2.84
CA ARG A 195 -33.24 -3.68 3.22
C ARG A 195 -34.16 -2.54 2.79
N ARG A 196 -33.75 -1.30 3.05
CA ARG A 196 -34.52 -0.11 2.69
C ARG A 196 -34.70 0.01 1.18
N GLU A 197 -33.62 -0.20 0.40
CA GLU A 197 -33.70 -0.13 -1.05
C GLU A 197 -34.54 -1.28 -1.64
N LEU A 198 -34.43 -2.50 -1.09
CA LEU A 198 -35.28 -3.61 -1.51
C LEU A 198 -36.77 -3.36 -1.21
N ARG A 199 -37.10 -2.75 -0.07
CA ARG A 199 -38.50 -2.35 0.24
C ARG A 199 -39.03 -1.28 -0.70
N ARG A 200 -38.19 -0.40 -1.25
CA ARG A 200 -38.62 0.58 -2.26
C ARG A 200 -39.00 -0.10 -3.58
N VAL A 201 -38.27 -1.15 -3.95
CA VAL A 201 -38.54 -1.93 -5.14
C VAL A 201 -39.74 -2.87 -4.94
N SER A 202 -39.89 -3.41 -3.73
CA SER A 202 -40.93 -4.39 -3.38
C SER A 202 -41.64 -4.00 -2.06
N PRO A 203 -42.56 -3.02 -2.08
CA PRO A 203 -43.17 -2.45 -0.87
C PRO A 203 -43.97 -3.44 -0.02
N ASP A 204 -44.62 -4.40 -0.69
CA ASP A 204 -45.52 -5.37 -0.04
C ASP A 204 -44.78 -6.59 0.52
N VAL A 205 -43.45 -6.67 0.35
CA VAL A 205 -42.65 -7.81 0.78
C VAL A 205 -41.97 -7.49 2.11
N ARG A 206 -42.23 -8.31 3.13
CA ARG A 206 -41.47 -8.27 4.38
C ARG A 206 -40.08 -8.86 4.14
N ILE A 207 -39.07 -8.01 4.26
CA ILE A 207 -37.66 -8.39 4.12
C ILE A 207 -36.96 -8.20 5.47
N ASP A 208 -36.32 -9.27 5.94
CA ASP A 208 -35.50 -9.29 7.16
C ASP A 208 -34.00 -9.16 6.85
N ILE A 209 -33.25 -8.56 7.78
CA ILE A 209 -31.80 -8.39 7.70
C ILE A 209 -31.10 -9.76 7.67
N ASP A 210 -31.57 -10.72 8.48
CA ASP A 210 -30.96 -12.05 8.54
C ASP A 210 -31.11 -12.82 7.21
N GLN A 211 -32.21 -12.60 6.49
CA GLN A 211 -32.41 -13.16 5.15
C GLN A 211 -31.43 -12.55 4.14
N ILE A 212 -31.30 -11.22 4.14
CA ILE A 212 -30.34 -10.52 3.27
C ILE A 212 -28.92 -11.01 3.55
N LYS A 213 -28.56 -11.13 4.83
CA LYS A 213 -27.25 -11.63 5.25
C LYS A 213 -27.03 -13.06 4.79
N GLY A 214 -28.03 -13.93 4.93
CA GLY A 214 -27.99 -15.31 4.45
C GLY A 214 -27.71 -15.39 2.93
N VAL A 215 -28.43 -14.62 2.12
CA VAL A 215 -28.21 -14.57 0.66
C VAL A 215 -26.82 -14.03 0.34
N LEU A 216 -26.39 -12.95 1.00
CA LEU A 216 -25.05 -12.40 0.78
C LEU A 216 -23.95 -13.42 1.10
N SER A 217 -24.04 -14.09 2.25
CA SER A 217 -23.00 -15.01 2.70
C SER A 217 -23.00 -16.35 1.92
N ASN A 218 -24.17 -16.86 1.52
CA ASN A 218 -24.27 -18.20 0.93
C ASN A 218 -24.26 -18.20 -0.59
N GLU A 219 -24.71 -17.12 -1.24
CA GLU A 219 -24.98 -17.10 -2.69
C GLU A 219 -24.16 -16.04 -3.43
N VAL A 220 -23.88 -14.89 -2.80
CA VAL A 220 -23.24 -13.75 -3.49
C VAL A 220 -21.74 -13.67 -3.18
N ILE A 221 -21.36 -13.75 -1.91
CA ILE A 221 -19.98 -13.59 -1.48
C ILE A 221 -19.28 -14.95 -1.54
N LYS A 222 -18.23 -15.04 -2.35
CA LYS A 222 -17.41 -16.27 -2.42
C LYS A 222 -16.85 -16.64 -1.05
N ARG A 223 -16.89 -17.93 -0.71
CA ARG A 223 -16.40 -18.46 0.56
C ARG A 223 -14.97 -18.00 0.92
N GLU A 224 -14.07 -17.99 -0.06
CA GLU A 224 -12.68 -17.51 0.07
C GLU A 224 -12.53 -16.01 0.40
N VAL A 225 -13.60 -15.22 0.39
CA VAL A 225 -13.63 -13.82 0.81
C VAL A 225 -14.03 -13.69 2.28
N MET A 226 -14.72 -14.70 2.83
CA MET A 226 -15.24 -14.69 4.19
C MET A 226 -14.39 -15.51 5.19
N GLU A 227 -13.55 -16.40 4.69
CA GLU A 227 -12.72 -17.30 5.50
C GLU A 227 -11.22 -16.95 5.37
N GLY A 228 -10.45 -17.32 6.41
CA GLY A 228 -9.01 -17.13 6.49
C GLY A 228 -8.55 -15.83 7.17
N ASP A 229 -7.25 -15.76 7.46
CA ASP A 229 -6.64 -14.70 8.29
C ASP A 229 -6.94 -13.28 7.78
N LYS A 230 -6.90 -13.09 6.45
CA LYS A 230 -7.21 -11.78 5.83
C LYS A 230 -8.67 -11.35 6.02
N ALA A 231 -9.60 -12.30 5.99
CA ALA A 231 -11.02 -12.03 6.25
C ALA A 231 -11.26 -11.71 7.73
N ASP A 232 -10.61 -12.43 8.64
CA ASP A 232 -10.66 -12.16 10.08
C ASP A 232 -10.09 -10.80 10.45
N ASP A 233 -8.95 -10.43 9.85
CA ASP A 233 -8.33 -9.13 10.09
C ASP A 233 -9.17 -7.98 9.54
N ALA A 234 -9.81 -8.15 8.38
CA ALA A 234 -10.77 -7.18 7.85
C ALA A 234 -11.94 -6.98 8.82
N ARG A 235 -12.55 -8.07 9.31
CA ARG A 235 -13.64 -8.02 10.31
C ARG A 235 -13.22 -7.29 11.58
N LYS A 236 -12.05 -7.63 12.14
CA LYS A 236 -11.50 -6.98 13.34
C LYS A 236 -11.29 -5.48 13.13
N LYS A 237 -10.74 -5.07 11.98
CA LYS A 237 -10.53 -3.66 11.65
C LYS A 237 -11.84 -2.88 11.55
N ILE A 238 -12.84 -3.43 10.85
CA ILE A 238 -14.16 -2.80 10.72
C ILE A 238 -14.84 -2.68 12.09
N SER A 239 -14.83 -3.74 12.90
CA SER A 239 -15.39 -3.73 14.26
C SER A 239 -14.73 -2.67 15.15
N ARG A 240 -13.39 -2.58 15.13
CA ARG A 240 -12.65 -1.55 15.88
C ARG A 240 -13.00 -0.13 15.42
N ALA A 241 -13.13 0.09 14.12
CA ALA A 241 -13.51 1.40 13.57
C ALA A 241 -14.93 1.80 13.99
N ALA A 242 -15.89 0.87 13.93
CA ALA A 242 -17.25 1.09 14.39
C ALA A 242 -17.29 1.42 15.90
N ALA A 243 -16.56 0.66 16.73
CA ALA A 243 -16.47 0.93 18.17
C ALA A 243 -15.86 2.31 18.48
N LYS A 244 -14.85 2.74 17.72
CA LYS A 244 -14.25 4.08 17.85
C LYS A 244 -15.24 5.17 17.47
N ALA A 245 -16.01 5.00 16.39
CA ALA A 245 -17.02 5.96 15.96
C ALA A 245 -18.14 6.13 17.00
N ILE A 246 -18.61 5.02 17.59
CA ILE A 246 -19.61 5.04 18.67
C ILE A 246 -19.07 5.79 19.90
N ARG A 247 -17.83 5.51 20.33
CA ARG A 247 -17.20 6.23 21.46
C ARG A 247 -17.09 7.74 21.20
N ALA A 248 -16.67 8.13 20.00
CA ALA A 248 -16.56 9.54 19.62
C ALA A 248 -17.93 10.25 19.56
N ALA A 249 -18.98 9.55 19.13
CA ALA A 249 -20.34 10.08 19.14
C ALA A 249 -20.83 10.31 20.57
N ASN A 250 -20.63 9.34 21.48
CA ASN A 250 -21.04 9.45 22.88
C ASN A 250 -20.33 10.60 23.61
N GLN A 251 -19.04 10.81 23.35
CA GLN A 251 -18.28 11.93 23.92
C GLN A 251 -18.78 13.31 23.45
N ARG A 252 -19.28 13.42 22.21
CA ARG A 252 -19.86 14.67 21.69
C ARG A 252 -21.23 14.98 22.29
N VAL A 253 -21.98 13.97 22.72
CA VAL A 253 -23.28 14.15 23.39
C VAL A 253 -23.07 14.66 24.81
N THR A 254 -22.11 14.09 25.55
CA THR A 254 -21.79 14.51 26.93
C THR A 254 -21.24 15.94 27.04
N VAL A 255 -20.66 16.51 25.99
CA VAL A 255 -20.12 17.90 25.99
C VAL A 255 -21.22 18.94 25.65
N LYS A 256 -22.37 18.50 25.15
CA LYS A 256 -23.48 19.39 24.73
C LYS A 256 -24.60 19.57 25.76
N GLU A 257 -24.55 18.88 26.90
CA GLU A 257 -25.49 19.16 27.99
C GLU A 257 -25.11 20.50 28.65
N PRO A 258 -25.97 21.54 28.61
CA PRO A 258 -25.68 22.78 29.30
C PRO A 258 -25.74 22.54 30.82
N GLU A 259 -24.78 23.10 31.56
CA GLU A 259 -24.83 23.10 33.03
C GLU A 259 -26.17 23.70 33.49
N PRO A 260 -26.86 23.05 34.45
CA PRO A 260 -28.11 23.59 34.97
C PRO A 260 -27.83 24.94 35.61
N VAL A 261 -28.43 25.99 35.04
CA VAL A 261 -28.45 27.33 35.62
C VAL A 261 -29.09 27.22 37.00
N GLN A 262 -28.28 27.32 38.05
CA GLN A 262 -28.78 27.46 39.41
C GLN A 262 -29.48 28.82 39.50
N GLU A 263 -30.81 28.80 39.40
CA GLU A 263 -31.63 29.93 39.85
C GLU A 263 -31.40 30.10 41.35
N SER A 264 -30.61 31.12 41.70
CA SER A 264 -30.55 31.65 43.05
C SER A 264 -31.90 32.28 43.37
N MET A 265 -32.75 31.54 44.08
CA MET A 265 -33.91 32.12 44.75
C MET A 265 -33.43 32.96 45.94
N GLU A 266 -34.03 34.15 46.01
CA GLU A 266 -33.84 35.26 46.96
C GLU A 266 -33.78 34.87 48.44
#